data_AF-A0A6M0QC97-F1
#
_entry.id   AF-A0A6M0QC97-F1
#
_cell.length_a   1.000
_cell.length_b   1.000
_cell.length_c   1.000
_cell.angle_alpha   90.00
_cell.angle_beta   90.00
_cell.angle_gamma   90.00
#
_symmetry.space_group_name_H-M   'P 1'
#
loop_
_entity.id
_entity.type
_entity.pdbx_description
1 polymer ?
#
loop_
_entity_poly.entity_id
_entity_poly.type
_entity_poly.pdbx_seq_one_letter_code
_entity_poly.pdbx_strand_id
1 'polypeptide(L)'
;MRFWKSRKFLVLTSVAFIVSGLIFYFFYGMPWNLITYKGMFESYLENKYEEDFVIAEISYDLLHGGGTYHAYAYSKNNPEVMFYVGQNVRQEELEDSYHYEMWRFQAHNEWTPIIEEIFPTKFNHSVEVRDFLDPTDTESSTLSNYKDMVTLEIGVAMNNTTITRENKETELRKVYKLLEDLNKRGVNLHHFGVDYKNKTLQLNNHEVRSVKQHGDLVNVLMDYK
;
A
#
# COMPACT_ATOMS: atom_id res chain seq x y z
N MET A 1 -26.78 51.88 -14.41
CA MET A 1 -27.03 50.87 -13.35
C MET A 1 -28.47 50.32 -13.43
N ARG A 2 -28.87 49.68 -14.55
CA ARG A 2 -30.26 49.22 -14.81
C ARG A 2 -30.34 47.78 -15.33
N PHE A 3 -29.31 46.97 -15.07
CA PHE A 3 -29.26 45.56 -15.49
C PHE A 3 -29.75 44.59 -14.39
N TRP A 4 -29.72 45.01 -13.12
CA TRP A 4 -30.05 44.16 -11.97
C TRP A 4 -31.55 43.99 -11.67
N LYS A 5 -32.44 44.76 -12.29
CA LYS A 5 -33.90 44.67 -12.06
C LYS A 5 -34.65 43.82 -13.08
N SER A 6 -33.96 43.18 -14.03
CA SER A 6 -34.61 42.34 -15.03
C SER A 6 -34.95 40.98 -14.41
N ARG A 7 -36.22 40.57 -14.50
CA ARG A 7 -36.70 39.25 -14.02
C ARG A 7 -35.87 38.10 -14.61
N LYS A 8 -35.35 38.26 -15.83
CA LYS A 8 -34.47 37.29 -16.50
C LYS A 8 -33.10 37.19 -15.82
N PHE A 9 -32.54 38.30 -15.35
CA PHE A 9 -31.26 38.31 -14.62
C PHE A 9 -31.39 37.62 -13.26
N LEU A 10 -32.49 37.84 -12.54
CA LEU A 10 -32.77 37.14 -11.28
C LEU A 10 -32.92 35.62 -11.49
N VAL A 11 -33.58 35.21 -12.57
CA VAL A 11 -33.70 33.79 -12.93
C VAL A 11 -32.34 33.19 -13.28
N LEU A 12 -31.54 33.85 -14.13
CA LEU A 12 -30.20 33.37 -14.52
C LEU A 12 -29.25 33.24 -13.32
N THR A 13 -29.24 34.22 -12.43
CA THR A 13 -28.41 34.17 -11.20
C THR A 13 -28.87 33.07 -10.25
N SER A 14 -30.18 32.87 -10.10
CA SER A 14 -30.73 31.77 -9.28
C SER A 14 -30.36 30.40 -9.86
N VAL A 15 -30.48 30.22 -11.18
CA VAL A 15 -30.07 28.97 -11.85
C VAL A 15 -28.58 28.72 -11.69
N ALA A 16 -27.74 29.75 -11.90
CA ALA A 16 -26.30 29.63 -11.71
C ALA A 16 -25.95 29.21 -10.27
N PHE A 17 -26.60 29.80 -9.26
CA PHE A 17 -26.39 29.42 -7.86
C PHE A 17 -26.78 27.97 -7.56
N ILE A 18 -27.90 27.50 -8.10
CA ILE A 18 -28.33 26.10 -7.97
C ILE A 18 -27.33 25.17 -8.65
N VAL A 19 -26.90 25.48 -9.88
CA VAL A 19 -25.92 24.67 -10.61
C VAL A 19 -24.59 24.63 -9.86
N SER A 20 -24.10 25.76 -9.34
CA SER A 20 -22.90 25.81 -8.50
C SER A 20 -23.05 24.98 -7.23
N GLY A 21 -24.21 25.02 -6.58
CA GLY A 21 -24.49 24.18 -5.41
C GLY A 21 -24.51 22.68 -5.74
N LEU A 22 -25.09 22.29 -6.87
CA LEU A 22 -25.09 20.90 -7.34
C LEU A 22 -23.69 20.42 -7.72
N ILE A 23 -22.90 21.26 -8.39
CA ILE A 23 -21.49 20.97 -8.70
C ILE A 23 -20.71 20.80 -7.40
N PHE A 24 -20.87 21.71 -6.44
CA PHE A 24 -20.20 21.60 -5.15
C PHE A 24 -20.58 20.31 -4.43
N TYR A 25 -21.88 20.00 -4.34
CA TYR A 25 -22.36 18.77 -3.74
C TYR A 25 -21.79 17.53 -4.44
N PHE A 26 -21.70 17.54 -5.78
CA PHE A 26 -21.14 16.43 -6.53
C PHE A 26 -19.69 16.13 -6.16
N PHE A 27 -18.88 17.16 -5.93
CA PHE A 27 -17.45 17.01 -5.65
C PHE A 27 -17.09 16.89 -4.17
N TYR A 28 -17.90 17.45 -3.26
CA TYR A 28 -17.54 17.59 -1.84
C TYR A 28 -18.64 17.09 -0.89
N GLY A 29 -19.80 16.70 -1.43
CA GLY A 29 -20.99 16.42 -0.66
C GLY A 29 -21.43 17.65 0.14
N MET A 30 -21.92 17.43 1.36
CA MET A 30 -22.35 18.51 2.24
C MET A 30 -21.15 19.00 3.10
N PRO A 31 -20.88 20.32 3.20
CA PRO A 31 -19.78 20.83 4.01
C PRO A 31 -19.81 20.37 5.47
N TRP A 32 -21.00 20.24 6.04
CA TRP A 32 -21.23 19.79 7.41
C TRP A 32 -20.82 18.31 7.59
N ASN A 33 -21.04 17.49 6.56
CA ASN A 33 -20.68 16.08 6.60
C ASN A 33 -19.16 15.91 6.54
N LEU A 34 -18.43 16.74 5.79
CA LEU A 34 -16.96 16.72 5.80
C LEU A 34 -16.41 16.91 7.23
N ILE A 35 -16.91 17.90 7.97
CA ILE A 35 -16.49 18.14 9.36
C ILE A 35 -16.89 16.97 10.26
N THR A 36 -18.11 16.45 10.07
CA THR A 36 -18.65 15.35 10.88
C THR A 36 -17.83 14.08 10.70
N TYR A 37 -17.59 13.65 9.45
CA TYR A 37 -16.83 12.43 9.16
C TYR A 37 -15.37 12.55 9.53
N LYS A 38 -14.77 13.74 9.44
CA LYS A 38 -13.42 13.96 9.97
C LYS A 38 -13.35 13.59 11.46
N GLY A 39 -14.27 14.10 12.28
CA GLY A 39 -14.31 13.77 13.71
C GLY A 39 -14.67 12.30 13.98
N MET A 40 -15.54 11.70 13.15
CA MET A 40 -15.87 10.28 13.26
C MET A 40 -14.68 9.37 12.96
N PHE A 41 -13.90 9.65 11.91
CA PHE A 41 -12.71 8.89 11.57
C PHE A 41 -11.65 9.00 12.65
N GLU A 42 -11.41 10.21 13.17
CA GLU A 42 -10.49 10.44 14.30
C GLU A 42 -10.92 9.60 15.52
N SER A 43 -12.18 9.74 15.94
CA SER A 43 -12.71 8.99 17.08
C SER A 43 -12.67 7.47 16.86
N TYR A 44 -12.95 7.00 15.64
CA TYR A 44 -12.89 5.57 15.31
C TYR A 44 -11.48 5.02 15.51
N LEU A 45 -10.46 5.68 14.96
CA LEU A 45 -9.07 5.24 15.05
C LEU A 45 -8.54 5.32 16.48
N GLU A 46 -8.81 6.42 17.18
CA GLU A 46 -8.35 6.61 18.57
C GLU A 46 -8.98 5.59 19.52
N ASN A 47 -10.26 5.28 19.34
CA ASN A 47 -10.92 4.23 20.14
C ASN A 47 -10.44 2.83 19.77
N LYS A 48 -10.16 2.57 18.48
CA LYS A 48 -9.71 1.24 18.02
C LYS A 48 -8.29 0.94 18.46
N TYR A 49 -7.36 1.88 18.34
CA TYR A 49 -5.92 1.64 18.54
C TYR A 49 -5.35 2.25 19.83
N GLU A 50 -6.17 2.94 20.63
CA GLU A 50 -5.75 3.61 21.87
C GLU A 50 -4.55 4.58 21.67
N GLU A 51 -4.52 5.25 20.52
CA GLU A 51 -3.45 6.14 20.07
C GLU A 51 -4.03 7.39 19.40
N ASP A 52 -3.32 8.53 19.48
CA ASP A 52 -3.72 9.77 18.82
C ASP A 52 -3.45 9.75 17.30
N PHE A 53 -4.46 10.09 16.50
CA PHE A 53 -4.35 10.18 15.04
C PHE A 53 -4.61 11.59 14.51
N VAL A 54 -4.18 11.82 13.26
CA VAL A 54 -4.50 13.04 12.52
C VAL A 54 -5.18 12.64 11.21
N ILE A 55 -6.40 13.16 11.00
CA ILE A 55 -7.13 12.98 9.74
C ILE A 55 -6.69 14.05 8.74
N ALA A 56 -6.09 13.59 7.64
CA ALA A 56 -5.61 14.34 6.50
C ALA A 56 -6.50 14.10 5.25
N GLU A 57 -6.45 15.02 4.30
CA GLU A 57 -6.99 14.85 2.93
C GLU A 57 -8.36 14.15 2.83
N ILE A 58 -9.37 14.67 3.54
CA ILE A 58 -10.73 14.14 3.42
C ILE A 58 -11.32 14.44 2.03
N SER A 59 -11.93 13.42 1.43
CA SER A 59 -12.54 13.44 0.11
C SER A 59 -13.93 12.80 0.13
N TYR A 60 -14.70 13.07 -0.92
CA TYR A 60 -16.07 12.59 -1.09
C TYR A 60 -16.22 11.88 -2.43
N ASP A 61 -16.85 10.71 -2.41
CA ASP A 61 -17.19 9.94 -3.61
C ASP A 61 -18.71 9.77 -3.74
N LEU A 62 -19.31 10.51 -4.67
CA LEU A 62 -20.73 10.37 -4.98
C LEU A 62 -21.03 9.09 -5.79
N LEU A 63 -20.11 8.68 -6.66
CA LEU A 63 -20.35 7.70 -7.72
C LEU A 63 -20.30 6.27 -7.20
N HIS A 64 -19.45 5.99 -6.21
CA HIS A 64 -19.28 4.66 -5.64
C HIS A 64 -20.06 4.52 -4.33
N GLY A 65 -21.37 4.30 -4.42
CA GLY A 65 -22.18 3.91 -3.26
C GLY A 65 -23.18 4.94 -2.73
N GLY A 66 -23.48 5.99 -3.50
CA GLY A 66 -24.49 6.98 -3.11
C GLY A 66 -23.96 8.12 -2.24
N GLY A 67 -22.64 8.26 -2.11
CA GLY A 67 -21.99 9.34 -1.37
C GLY A 67 -21.28 8.87 -0.11
N THR A 68 -19.99 8.58 -0.20
CA THR A 68 -19.14 8.21 0.93
C THR A 68 -18.00 9.18 1.14
N TYR A 69 -17.58 9.30 2.40
CA TYR A 69 -16.41 10.05 2.81
C TYR A 69 -15.23 9.11 3.07
N HIS A 70 -14.06 9.59 2.71
CA HIS A 70 -12.79 8.87 2.83
C HIS A 70 -11.70 9.87 3.20
N ALA A 71 -10.67 9.42 3.89
CA ALA A 71 -9.55 10.26 4.26
C ALA A 71 -8.27 9.44 4.30
N TYR A 72 -7.14 10.14 4.34
CA TYR A 72 -5.89 9.57 4.81
C TYR A 72 -5.69 9.96 6.27
N ALA A 73 -5.04 9.11 7.04
CA ALA A 73 -4.70 9.37 8.42
C ALA A 73 -3.25 8.94 8.70
N TYR A 74 -2.68 9.48 9.77
CA TYR A 74 -1.40 9.03 10.32
C TYR A 74 -1.43 9.15 11.83
N SER A 75 -0.68 8.29 12.53
CA SER A 75 -0.48 8.40 13.97
C SER A 75 0.42 9.61 14.26
N LYS A 76 0.16 10.34 15.36
CA LYS A 76 1.06 11.42 15.80
C LYS A 76 2.45 10.91 16.19
N ASN A 77 2.57 9.65 16.61
CA ASN A 77 3.84 9.02 16.96
C ASN A 77 4.62 8.53 15.74
N ASN A 78 3.93 8.26 14.63
CA ASN A 78 4.55 7.82 13.38
C ASN A 78 3.92 8.50 12.15
N PRO A 79 4.26 9.77 11.87
CA PRO A 79 3.68 10.53 10.75
C PRO A 79 4.16 10.07 9.37
N GLU A 80 5.15 9.18 9.30
CA GLU A 80 5.67 8.64 8.03
C GLU A 80 4.72 7.62 7.40
N VAL A 81 3.85 6.99 8.21
CA VAL A 81 2.89 5.99 7.75
C VAL A 81 1.53 6.64 7.59
N MET A 82 1.21 7.01 6.35
CA MET A 82 -0.15 7.42 5.97
C MET A 82 -0.95 6.21 5.52
N PHE A 83 -2.19 6.13 5.97
CA PHE A 83 -3.09 5.02 5.65
C PHE A 83 -4.51 5.53 5.40
N TYR A 84 -5.31 4.72 4.69
CA TYR A 84 -6.68 5.06 4.36
C TYR A 84 -7.62 4.80 5.55
N VAL A 85 -8.62 5.65 5.71
CA VAL A 85 -9.79 5.43 6.58
C VAL A 85 -11.03 5.94 5.87
N GLY A 86 -12.13 5.21 5.92
CA GLY A 86 -13.32 5.64 5.21
C GLY A 86 -14.55 4.78 5.48
N GLN A 87 -15.61 5.08 4.75
CA GLN A 87 -16.87 4.36 4.84
C GLN A 87 -16.87 3.15 3.90
N ASN A 88 -17.30 2.00 4.42
CA ASN A 88 -17.57 0.82 3.62
C ASN A 88 -19.03 0.84 3.13
N VAL A 89 -19.20 0.99 1.81
CA VAL A 89 -20.52 1.07 1.15
C VAL A 89 -21.40 -0.18 1.37
N ARG A 90 -20.78 -1.35 1.56
CA ARG A 90 -21.50 -2.63 1.65
C ARG A 90 -21.92 -2.98 3.07
N GLN A 91 -21.09 -2.61 4.05
CA GLN A 91 -21.28 -2.97 5.46
C GLN A 91 -21.85 -1.82 6.28
N GLU A 92 -21.90 -0.60 5.73
CA GLU A 92 -22.30 0.62 6.44
C GLU A 92 -21.41 0.92 7.68
N GLU A 93 -20.21 0.33 7.73
CA GLU A 93 -19.23 0.47 8.81
C GLU A 93 -18.03 1.31 8.36
N LEU A 94 -17.22 1.75 9.33
CA LEU A 94 -15.94 2.40 9.06
C LEU A 94 -14.84 1.33 8.95
N GLU A 95 -13.97 1.51 7.97
CA GLU A 95 -12.83 0.65 7.72
C GLU A 95 -11.55 1.49 7.63
N ASP A 96 -10.42 0.84 7.88
CA ASP A 96 -9.10 1.46 7.78
C ASP A 96 -8.05 0.48 7.25
N SER A 97 -6.93 1.02 6.76
CA SER A 97 -5.80 0.25 6.28
C SER A 97 -4.56 0.38 7.19
N TYR A 98 -4.73 0.71 8.48
CA TYR A 98 -3.62 1.01 9.39
C TYR A 98 -2.63 -0.16 9.50
N HIS A 99 -3.14 -1.36 9.83
CA HIS A 99 -2.30 -2.56 9.96
C HIS A 99 -1.56 -2.89 8.67
N TYR A 100 -2.23 -2.80 7.52
CA TYR A 100 -1.62 -3.04 6.22
C TYR A 100 -0.41 -2.12 5.97
N GLU A 101 -0.60 -0.81 6.11
CA GLU A 101 0.47 0.16 5.86
C GLU A 101 1.59 0.07 6.90
N MET A 102 1.26 -0.22 8.17
CA MET A 102 2.27 -0.44 9.21
C MET A 102 3.11 -1.69 8.95
N TRP A 103 2.49 -2.80 8.57
CA TRP A 103 3.21 -4.04 8.22
C TRP A 103 4.07 -3.87 6.97
N ARG A 104 3.55 -3.16 5.97
CA ARG A 104 4.30 -2.78 4.77
C ARG A 104 5.51 -1.93 5.12
N PHE A 105 5.35 -0.91 5.96
CA PHE A 105 6.44 -0.06 6.43
C PHE A 105 7.50 -0.83 7.22
N GLN A 106 7.07 -1.69 8.16
CA GLN A 106 7.98 -2.54 8.95
C GLN A 106 8.79 -3.49 8.07
N ALA A 107 8.12 -4.19 7.14
CA ALA A 107 8.77 -5.11 6.21
C ALA A 107 9.76 -4.36 5.31
N HIS A 108 9.37 -3.21 4.75
CA HIS A 108 10.23 -2.40 3.91
C HIS A 108 11.49 -1.96 4.65
N ASN A 109 11.35 -1.43 5.87
CA ASN A 109 12.48 -0.93 6.65
C ASN A 109 13.39 -2.05 7.18
N GLU A 110 12.86 -3.25 7.45
CA GLU A 110 13.68 -4.39 7.85
C GLU A 110 14.51 -4.92 6.67
N TRP A 111 13.93 -5.04 5.48
CA TRP A 111 14.56 -5.77 4.37
C TRP A 111 15.33 -4.90 3.39
N THR A 112 14.96 -3.64 3.21
CA THR A 112 15.66 -2.73 2.29
C THR A 112 17.17 -2.66 2.57
N PRO A 113 17.65 -2.45 3.81
CA PRO A 113 19.09 -2.39 4.08
C PRO A 113 19.83 -3.70 3.77
N ILE A 114 19.18 -4.84 3.99
CA ILE A 114 19.76 -6.18 3.74
C ILE A 114 19.87 -6.42 2.22
N ILE A 115 18.83 -6.05 1.47
CA ILE A 115 18.84 -6.15 0.01
C ILE A 115 19.96 -5.25 -0.56
N GLU A 116 20.06 -4.01 -0.08
CA GLU A 116 21.11 -3.06 -0.50
C GLU A 116 22.53 -3.54 -0.17
N GLU A 117 22.73 -4.22 0.96
CA GLU A 117 24.02 -4.84 1.30
C GLU A 117 24.39 -5.96 0.31
N ILE A 118 23.40 -6.79 -0.06
CA ILE A 118 23.61 -7.95 -0.94
C ILE A 118 23.79 -7.52 -2.40
N PHE A 119 23.12 -6.45 -2.83
CA PHE A 119 23.10 -5.94 -4.20
C PHE A 119 23.64 -4.49 -4.28
N PRO A 120 24.94 -4.25 -4.06
CA PRO A 120 25.47 -2.88 -3.94
C PRO A 120 25.52 -2.07 -5.25
N THR A 121 25.23 -2.68 -6.40
CA THR A 121 25.26 -2.02 -7.73
C THR A 121 23.91 -1.42 -8.06
N LYS A 122 23.83 -0.19 -8.59
CA LYS A 122 22.58 0.49 -9.02
C LYS A 122 21.48 -0.48 -9.49
N PHE A 123 20.48 -0.64 -8.63
CA PHE A 123 19.35 -1.54 -8.76
C PHE A 123 18.11 -0.87 -8.17
N ASN A 124 16.93 -1.44 -8.44
CA ASN A 124 15.70 -1.10 -7.73
C ASN A 124 15.20 -2.35 -7.00
N HIS A 125 14.44 -2.17 -5.92
CA HIS A 125 13.78 -3.29 -5.25
C HIS A 125 12.39 -2.90 -4.75
N SER A 126 11.60 -3.92 -4.46
CA SER A 126 10.30 -3.80 -3.81
C SER A 126 10.20 -4.84 -2.69
N VAL A 127 9.54 -4.42 -1.61
CA VAL A 127 9.14 -5.29 -0.49
C VAL A 127 7.71 -4.91 -0.20
N GLU A 128 6.77 -5.77 -0.58
CA GLU A 128 5.34 -5.45 -0.58
C GLU A 128 4.56 -6.52 0.20
N VAL A 129 3.52 -6.08 0.90
CA VAL A 129 2.55 -6.99 1.53
C VAL A 129 1.59 -7.48 0.46
N ARG A 130 1.50 -8.80 0.30
CA ARG A 130 0.66 -9.41 -0.74
C ARG A 130 -0.67 -9.90 -0.22
N ASP A 131 -0.64 -10.83 0.74
CA ASP A 131 -1.83 -11.44 1.32
C ASP A 131 -1.73 -11.46 2.84
N PHE A 132 -2.87 -11.39 3.51
CA PHE A 132 -3.02 -11.69 4.93
C PHE A 132 -3.11 -13.20 5.14
N LEU A 133 -2.49 -13.70 6.22
CA LEU A 133 -2.59 -15.11 6.61
C LEU A 133 -3.98 -15.40 7.19
N ASP A 134 -4.52 -14.47 7.99
CA ASP A 134 -5.92 -14.44 8.41
C ASP A 134 -6.51 -13.03 8.12
N PRO A 135 -7.57 -12.92 7.29
CA PRO A 135 -8.22 -11.63 7.01
C PRO A 135 -8.80 -10.94 8.26
N THR A 136 -9.01 -11.66 9.36
CA THR A 136 -9.53 -11.07 10.60
C THR A 136 -8.47 -10.34 11.43
N ASP A 137 -7.19 -10.50 11.11
CA ASP A 137 -6.08 -9.87 11.84
C ASP A 137 -6.07 -8.34 11.71
N THR A 138 -6.70 -7.79 10.67
CA THR A 138 -6.85 -6.34 10.47
C THR A 138 -7.94 -5.71 11.34
N GLU A 139 -8.78 -6.53 11.99
CA GLU A 139 -9.83 -6.07 12.91
C GLU A 139 -9.31 -5.87 14.33
N SER A 140 -8.11 -6.38 14.64
CA SER A 140 -7.50 -6.25 15.96
C SER A 140 -7.12 -4.81 16.28
N SER A 141 -7.20 -4.43 17.55
CA SER A 141 -6.68 -3.16 18.07
C SER A 141 -5.16 -3.16 18.25
N THR A 142 -4.52 -4.34 18.25
CA THR A 142 -3.09 -4.46 18.53
C THR A 142 -2.31 -4.77 17.28
N LEU A 143 -1.24 -3.99 17.05
CA LEU A 143 -0.32 -4.22 15.95
C LEU A 143 0.62 -5.40 16.24
N SER A 144 0.29 -6.57 15.70
CA SER A 144 1.12 -7.76 15.78
C SER A 144 2.31 -7.72 14.83
N ASN A 145 3.27 -8.63 15.02
CA ASN A 145 4.43 -8.77 14.14
C ASN A 145 3.98 -9.16 12.72
N TYR A 146 4.39 -8.39 11.72
CA TYR A 146 3.99 -8.63 10.33
C TYR A 146 4.33 -10.04 9.84
N LYS A 147 5.42 -10.66 10.33
CA LYS A 147 5.86 -12.00 9.87
C LYS A 147 4.83 -13.09 10.16
N ASP A 148 4.03 -12.90 11.21
CA ASP A 148 2.98 -13.83 11.62
C ASP A 148 1.62 -13.52 10.98
N MET A 149 1.51 -12.38 10.27
CA MET A 149 0.25 -11.81 9.81
C MET A 149 0.13 -11.78 8.29
N VAL A 150 1.26 -11.64 7.58
CA VAL A 150 1.25 -11.43 6.13
C VAL A 150 2.25 -12.27 5.38
N THR A 151 1.99 -12.40 4.09
CA THR A 151 2.97 -12.85 3.11
C THR A 151 3.57 -11.66 2.36
N LEU A 152 4.87 -11.75 2.05
CA LEU A 152 5.58 -10.73 1.31
C LEU A 152 5.81 -11.11 -0.16
N GLU A 153 5.77 -10.11 -1.02
CA GLU A 153 6.32 -10.12 -2.37
C GLU A 153 7.60 -9.30 -2.39
N ILE A 154 8.72 -9.93 -2.75
CA ILE A 154 10.03 -9.27 -2.81
C ILE A 154 10.59 -9.36 -4.23
N GLY A 155 10.87 -8.20 -4.82
CA GLY A 155 11.45 -8.07 -6.15
C GLY A 155 12.77 -7.31 -6.12
N VAL A 156 13.76 -7.76 -6.90
CA VAL A 156 15.04 -7.04 -7.10
C VAL A 156 15.31 -6.89 -8.60
N ALA A 157 15.37 -5.66 -9.08
CA ALA A 157 15.62 -5.32 -10.49
C ALA A 157 17.09 -4.89 -10.70
N MET A 158 17.90 -5.83 -11.15
CA MET A 158 19.32 -5.71 -11.50
C MET A 158 19.50 -5.34 -12.98
N ASN A 159 18.85 -4.26 -13.43
CA ASN A 159 18.78 -3.83 -14.84
C ASN A 159 20.14 -3.59 -15.52
N ASN A 160 21.19 -3.38 -14.74
CA ASN A 160 22.55 -3.12 -15.23
C ASN A 160 23.45 -4.36 -15.22
N THR A 161 22.96 -5.50 -14.76
CA THR A 161 23.72 -6.73 -14.60
C THR A 161 23.31 -7.74 -15.66
N THR A 162 24.24 -8.13 -16.54
CA THR A 162 24.07 -9.25 -17.46
C THR A 162 24.62 -10.52 -16.83
N ILE A 163 23.85 -11.59 -16.81
CA ILE A 163 24.36 -12.90 -16.41
C ILE A 163 25.22 -13.48 -17.54
N THR A 164 26.49 -13.71 -17.23
CA THR A 164 27.50 -14.37 -18.07
C THR A 164 27.94 -15.68 -17.43
N ARG A 165 28.75 -16.48 -18.14
CA ARG A 165 29.35 -17.69 -17.57
C ARG A 165 30.23 -17.39 -16.34
N GLU A 166 30.86 -16.23 -16.30
CA GLU A 166 31.84 -15.86 -15.27
C GLU A 166 31.19 -15.35 -13.99
N ASN A 167 30.07 -14.62 -14.08
CA ASN A 167 29.41 -14.04 -12.89
C ASN A 167 28.19 -14.83 -12.41
N LYS A 168 27.68 -15.80 -13.20
CA LYS A 168 26.45 -16.55 -12.87
C LYS A 168 26.47 -17.13 -11.46
N GLU A 169 27.57 -17.76 -11.05
CA GLU A 169 27.66 -18.36 -9.74
C GLU A 169 27.60 -17.31 -8.62
N THR A 170 28.35 -16.21 -8.76
CA THR A 170 28.36 -15.11 -7.80
C THR A 170 26.98 -14.47 -7.65
N GLU A 171 26.27 -14.24 -8.76
CA GLU A 171 24.93 -13.66 -8.71
C GLU A 171 23.91 -14.61 -8.07
N LEU A 172 23.93 -15.91 -8.42
CA LEU A 172 23.05 -16.89 -7.77
C LEU A 172 23.33 -17.06 -6.27
N ARG A 173 24.60 -16.91 -5.85
CA ARG A 173 24.95 -16.91 -4.42
C ARG A 173 24.36 -15.71 -3.67
N LYS A 174 24.29 -14.53 -4.28
CA LYS A 174 23.63 -13.35 -3.69
C LYS A 174 22.13 -13.61 -3.50
N VAL A 175 21.48 -14.11 -4.56
CA VAL A 175 20.05 -14.47 -4.53
C VAL A 175 19.78 -15.50 -3.43
N TYR A 176 20.60 -16.55 -3.36
CA TYR A 176 20.48 -17.57 -2.33
C TYR A 176 20.71 -17.01 -0.92
N LYS A 177 21.70 -16.12 -0.72
CA LYS A 177 21.94 -15.47 0.58
C LYS A 177 20.70 -14.72 1.06
N LEU A 178 20.06 -13.92 0.19
CA LEU A 178 18.85 -13.19 0.55
C LEU A 178 17.69 -14.14 0.90
N LEU A 179 17.45 -15.17 0.09
CA LEU A 179 16.43 -16.19 0.38
C LEU A 179 16.70 -16.92 1.70
N GLU A 180 17.96 -17.24 1.98
CA GLU A 180 18.36 -17.88 3.23
C GLU A 180 18.12 -16.98 4.43
N ASP A 181 18.46 -15.69 4.35
CA ASP A 181 18.22 -14.70 5.40
C ASP A 181 16.71 -14.52 5.66
N LEU A 182 15.90 -14.43 4.60
CA LEU A 182 14.43 -14.37 4.68
C LEU A 182 13.86 -15.60 5.40
N ASN A 183 14.27 -16.79 4.99
CA ASN A 183 13.81 -18.05 5.58
C ASN A 183 14.25 -18.20 7.05
N LYS A 184 15.52 -17.89 7.36
CA LYS A 184 16.05 -17.97 8.74
C LYS A 184 15.32 -17.03 9.70
N ARG A 185 14.83 -15.90 9.20
CA ARG A 185 14.08 -14.91 9.99
C ARG A 185 12.57 -15.12 9.97
N GLY A 186 12.09 -16.24 9.41
CA GLY A 186 10.69 -16.63 9.47
C GLY A 186 9.76 -15.81 8.57
N VAL A 187 10.26 -15.25 7.46
CA VAL A 187 9.41 -14.50 6.53
C VAL A 187 8.58 -15.45 5.68
N ASN A 188 7.27 -15.22 5.65
CA ASN A 188 6.37 -15.88 4.72
C ASN A 188 6.43 -15.18 3.37
N LEU A 189 6.93 -15.86 2.33
CA LEU A 189 7.01 -15.32 0.98
C LEU A 189 5.84 -15.82 0.13
N HIS A 190 5.07 -14.89 -0.43
CA HIS A 190 4.15 -15.18 -1.52
C HIS A 190 4.91 -15.38 -2.82
N HIS A 191 5.84 -14.45 -3.09
CA HIS A 191 6.61 -14.40 -4.31
C HIS A 191 7.99 -13.78 -4.07
N PHE A 192 8.98 -14.28 -4.81
CA PHE A 192 10.34 -13.75 -4.80
C PHE A 192 10.90 -13.72 -6.22
N GLY A 193 11.40 -12.55 -6.63
CA GLY A 193 11.88 -12.32 -7.98
C GLY A 193 13.20 -11.55 -8.03
N VAL A 194 14.10 -11.95 -8.93
CA VAL A 194 15.28 -11.16 -9.29
C VAL A 194 15.38 -11.08 -10.81
N ASP A 195 15.26 -9.86 -11.32
CA ASP A 195 15.34 -9.56 -12.75
C ASP A 195 16.71 -9.00 -13.10
N TYR A 196 17.41 -9.65 -14.01
CA TYR A 196 18.66 -9.21 -14.61
C TYR A 196 18.40 -8.69 -16.02
N LYS A 197 19.40 -8.02 -16.62
CA LYS A 197 19.28 -7.46 -17.97
C LYS A 197 18.89 -8.48 -19.05
N ASN A 198 19.35 -9.72 -18.93
CA ASN A 198 19.14 -10.79 -19.92
C ASN A 198 18.45 -12.04 -19.37
N LYS A 199 18.20 -12.09 -18.06
CA LYS A 199 17.65 -13.26 -17.37
C LYS A 199 16.72 -12.84 -16.25
N THR A 200 15.84 -13.74 -15.85
CA THR A 200 14.95 -13.54 -14.72
C THR A 200 14.91 -14.81 -13.87
N LEU A 201 14.74 -14.62 -12.56
CA LEU A 201 14.47 -15.68 -11.61
C LEU A 201 13.19 -15.32 -10.89
N GLN A 202 12.19 -16.20 -10.94
CA GLN A 202 10.88 -15.98 -10.37
C GLN A 202 10.50 -17.23 -9.58
N LEU A 203 10.15 -17.06 -8.30
CA LEU A 203 9.77 -18.13 -7.39
C LEU A 203 8.42 -17.80 -6.75
N ASN A 204 7.46 -18.71 -6.86
CA ASN A 204 6.25 -18.68 -6.04
C ASN A 204 6.51 -19.30 -4.65
N ASN A 205 5.55 -19.17 -3.74
CA ASN A 205 5.63 -19.69 -2.36
C ASN A 205 6.11 -21.17 -2.28
N HIS A 206 5.61 -22.05 -3.15
CA HIS A 206 6.02 -23.46 -3.14
C HIS A 206 7.47 -23.66 -3.59
N GLU A 207 7.91 -22.89 -4.60
CA GLU A 207 9.25 -22.97 -5.15
C GLU A 207 10.29 -22.37 -4.20
N VAL A 208 9.96 -21.29 -3.49
CA VAL A 208 10.82 -20.72 -2.44
C VAL A 208 11.20 -21.79 -1.40
N ARG A 209 10.24 -22.63 -1.00
CA ARG A 209 10.46 -23.69 -0.01
C ARG A 209 11.31 -24.85 -0.52
N SER A 210 11.42 -25.02 -1.84
CA SER A 210 12.17 -26.12 -2.47
C SER A 210 13.66 -25.80 -2.61
N VAL A 211 14.04 -24.51 -2.61
CA VAL A 211 15.44 -24.07 -2.66
C VAL A 211 16.15 -24.42 -1.34
N LYS A 212 17.13 -25.33 -1.38
CA LYS A 212 17.97 -25.74 -0.23
C LYS A 212 19.43 -25.33 -0.38
N GLN A 213 19.85 -24.99 -1.60
CA GLN A 213 21.21 -24.55 -1.92
C GLN A 213 21.19 -23.66 -3.18
N HIS A 214 22.23 -22.84 -3.35
CA HIS A 214 22.36 -21.96 -4.52
C HIS A 214 22.31 -22.69 -5.88
N GLY A 215 22.72 -23.97 -5.93
CA GLY A 215 22.65 -24.80 -7.13
C GLY A 215 21.23 -25.04 -7.64
N ASP A 216 20.23 -25.00 -6.75
CA ASP A 216 18.82 -25.23 -7.11
C ASP A 216 18.26 -24.06 -7.94
N LEU A 217 18.83 -22.86 -7.74
CA LEU A 217 18.44 -21.64 -8.47
C LEU A 217 18.85 -21.69 -9.96
N VAL A 218 19.74 -22.59 -10.35
CA VAL A 218 20.17 -22.72 -11.75
C VAL A 218 19.01 -23.13 -12.66
N ASN A 219 18.08 -23.94 -12.14
CA ASN A 219 16.98 -24.51 -12.92
C ASN A 219 15.81 -23.54 -13.12
N VAL A 220 15.73 -22.49 -12.30
CA VAL A 220 14.68 -21.46 -12.34
C VAL A 220 15.14 -20.16 -12.98
N LEU A 221 16.43 -20.05 -13.32
CA LEU A 221 16.99 -18.90 -14.01
C LEU A 221 16.68 -19.01 -15.51
N MET A 222 15.75 -18.17 -15.97
CA MET A 222 15.24 -18.17 -17.34
C MET A 222 15.80 -17.00 -18.16
N ASP A 223 15.82 -17.13 -19.48
CA ASP A 223 16.08 -15.99 -20.37
C ASP A 223 14.90 -15.01 -20.35
N TYR A 224 15.21 -13.71 -20.46
CA TYR A 224 14.18 -12.67 -20.54
C TYR A 224 13.37 -12.84 -21.83
N LYS A 225 12.03 -12.85 -21.74
CA LYS A 225 11.12 -12.91 -22.89
C LYS A 225 10.87 -11.53 -23.48
#